data_AF-A0A6J1HGN3-F1
#
_entry.id   AF-A0A6J1HGN3-F1
#
_cell.length_a   1.000
_cell.length_b   1.000
_cell.length_c   1.000
_cell.angle_alpha   90.00
_cell.angle_beta   90.00
_cell.angle_gamma   90.00
#
_symmetry.space_group_name_H-M   'P 1'
#
loop_
_entity.id
_entity.type
_entity.pdbx_description
1 polymer ?
#
loop_
_entity_poly.entity_id
_entity_poly.type
_entity_poly.pdbx_seq_one_letter_code
_entity_poly.pdbx_strand_id
1 'polypeptide(L)'
;MPIRCSTSFEVLTVFLLVSASLSCCSEGEESAVVTLDSIVIYKTHEWLASKPTVYFKCQGGNKTKLPDVQKEHVLYSFNGEESWQPLTEFKSKKCKRCGFYEEDSIKSDDVFEEWELCPSDFTAPDGEYVRYNKKEFNATFLCLECTAYSNGYKYWQKKRREQDQARFLKLFEDGDDIEDELGLNDVI
;
A
#
# COMPACT_ATOMS: atom_id res chain seq x y z
N MET A 1 67.78 6.93 -16.21
CA MET A 1 66.56 6.69 -15.42
C MET A 1 65.37 7.19 -16.21
N PRO A 2 64.46 6.33 -16.70
CA PRO A 2 63.12 6.76 -17.09
C PRO A 2 62.14 6.45 -15.97
N ILE A 3 61.36 7.46 -15.58
CA ILE A 3 60.28 7.36 -14.61
C ILE A 3 59.10 6.69 -15.31
N ARG A 4 58.73 5.50 -14.83
CA ARG A 4 57.61 4.72 -15.34
C ARG A 4 56.31 5.34 -14.82
N CYS A 5 55.61 6.08 -15.67
CA CYS A 5 54.22 6.50 -15.43
C CYS A 5 53.31 5.32 -15.78
N SER A 6 52.83 4.59 -14.77
CA SER A 6 51.96 3.42 -14.97
C SER A 6 51.01 3.24 -13.79
N THR A 7 50.21 4.26 -13.49
CA THR A 7 49.16 4.15 -12.45
C THR A 7 47.87 4.94 -12.75
N SER A 8 47.66 5.44 -13.97
CA SER A 8 46.44 6.21 -14.31
C SER A 8 45.45 5.53 -15.27
N PHE A 9 45.86 4.46 -15.98
CA PHE A 9 45.03 3.90 -17.05
C PHE A 9 44.02 2.86 -16.55
N GLU A 10 44.45 1.95 -15.65
CA GLU A 10 43.62 0.89 -15.04
C GLU A 10 42.48 1.46 -14.18
N VAL A 11 42.78 2.52 -13.41
CA VAL A 11 41.80 3.17 -12.53
C VAL A 11 40.68 3.80 -13.35
N LEU A 12 41.02 4.48 -14.46
CA LEU A 12 40.05 5.14 -15.33
C LEU A 12 39.12 4.13 -16.04
N THR A 13 39.62 2.95 -16.40
CA THR A 13 38.81 1.91 -17.05
C THR A 13 37.82 1.27 -16.07
N VAL A 14 38.25 1.03 -14.83
CA VAL A 14 37.36 0.54 -13.76
C VAL A 14 36.26 1.56 -13.45
N PHE A 15 36.58 2.85 -13.35
CA PHE A 15 35.58 3.91 -13.14
C PHE A 15 34.57 4.00 -14.30
N LEU A 16 35.01 3.87 -15.55
CA LEU A 16 34.11 3.90 -16.72
C LEU A 16 33.19 2.67 -16.76
N LEU A 17 33.69 1.47 -16.46
CA LEU A 17 32.87 0.25 -16.38
C LEU A 17 31.85 0.31 -15.22
N VAL A 18 32.26 0.84 -14.06
CA VAL A 18 31.37 1.02 -12.91
C VAL A 18 30.29 2.07 -13.22
N SER A 19 30.64 3.17 -13.87
CA SER A 19 29.68 4.22 -14.26
C SER A 19 28.68 3.75 -15.34
N ALA A 20 29.12 2.91 -16.29
CA ALA A 20 28.24 2.29 -17.27
C ALA A 20 27.24 1.30 -16.63
N SER A 21 27.64 0.62 -15.55
CA SER A 21 26.74 -0.27 -14.78
C SER A 21 25.79 0.47 -13.83
N LEU A 22 26.13 1.68 -13.39
CA LEU A 22 25.28 2.54 -12.56
C LEU A 22 24.20 3.29 -13.36
N SER A 23 24.30 3.33 -14.69
CA SER A 23 23.39 4.09 -15.56
C SER A 23 22.11 3.35 -15.96
N CYS A 24 21.80 2.18 -15.38
CA CYS A 24 20.61 1.41 -15.72
C CYS A 24 19.50 1.43 -14.64
N CYS A 25 19.75 2.06 -13.48
CA CYS A 25 18.67 2.34 -12.53
C CYS A 25 17.88 3.56 -12.99
N SER A 26 17.20 3.47 -14.14
CA SER A 26 16.05 4.34 -14.37
C SER A 26 15.07 4.05 -13.24
N GLU A 27 14.85 5.05 -12.40
CA GLU A 27 13.78 5.12 -11.41
C GLU A 27 12.46 5.06 -12.19
N GLY A 28 12.07 3.85 -12.61
CA GLY A 28 10.78 3.61 -13.21
C GLY A 28 9.75 4.02 -12.18
N GLU A 29 8.79 4.87 -12.57
CA GLU A 29 7.58 5.04 -11.78
C GLU A 29 6.89 3.66 -11.75
N GLU A 30 7.16 2.88 -10.70
CA GLU A 30 6.49 1.61 -10.45
C GLU A 30 5.02 1.93 -10.17
N SER A 31 4.24 1.85 -11.23
CA SER A 31 2.80 1.92 -11.21
C SER A 31 2.23 0.59 -10.71
N ALA A 32 1.31 0.66 -9.74
CA ALA A 32 0.58 -0.49 -9.24
C ALA A 32 -0.90 -0.35 -9.56
N VAL A 33 -1.44 -1.28 -10.34
CA VAL A 33 -2.80 -1.18 -10.91
C VAL A 33 -3.78 -1.91 -9.99
N VAL A 34 -4.90 -1.25 -9.69
CA VAL A 34 -5.98 -1.83 -8.87
C VAL A 34 -7.18 -2.15 -9.73
N THR A 35 -7.58 -3.42 -9.74
CA THR A 35 -8.79 -3.93 -10.40
C THR A 35 -9.84 -4.31 -9.37
N LEU A 36 -11.10 -4.37 -9.80
CA LEU A 36 -12.18 -4.97 -9.04
C LEU A 36 -12.27 -6.44 -9.41
N ASP A 37 -12.21 -7.33 -8.42
CA ASP A 37 -12.36 -8.78 -8.61
C ASP A 37 -13.79 -9.23 -8.40
N SER A 38 -14.41 -8.78 -7.31
CA SER A 38 -15.82 -9.08 -7.08
C SER A 38 -16.52 -8.05 -6.22
N ILE A 39 -17.85 -7.98 -6.34
CA ILE A 39 -18.67 -7.10 -5.52
C ILE A 39 -20.06 -7.69 -5.30
N VAL A 40 -20.57 -7.46 -4.09
CA VAL A 40 -21.97 -7.64 -3.71
C VAL A 40 -22.46 -6.31 -3.14
N ILE A 41 -23.54 -5.78 -3.70
CA ILE A 41 -24.27 -4.63 -3.12
C ILE A 41 -25.43 -5.18 -2.29
N TYR A 42 -25.54 -4.80 -1.02
CA TYR A 42 -26.59 -5.27 -0.12
C TYR A 42 -27.80 -4.35 -0.07
N LYS A 43 -27.59 -3.07 -0.36
CA LYS A 43 -28.61 -2.05 -0.28
C LYS A 43 -28.33 -0.99 -1.32
N THR A 44 -29.35 -0.56 -2.04
CA THR A 44 -29.37 0.64 -2.88
C THR A 44 -30.19 1.72 -2.18
N HIS A 45 -29.90 2.98 -2.50
CA HIS A 45 -30.54 4.17 -1.96
C HIS A 45 -31.54 4.80 -2.96
N GLU A 46 -31.70 4.20 -4.14
CA GLU A 46 -32.71 4.55 -5.15
C GLU A 46 -34.14 4.49 -4.59
N TRP A 47 -34.87 5.60 -4.70
CA TRP A 47 -36.21 5.74 -4.11
C TRP A 47 -37.34 5.13 -4.97
N LEU A 48 -37.17 4.93 -6.30
CA LEU A 48 -38.28 4.55 -7.19
C LEU A 48 -37.84 3.71 -8.41
N ALA A 49 -37.79 2.37 -8.29
CA ALA A 49 -37.74 1.38 -9.38
C ALA A 49 -36.75 1.61 -10.55
N SER A 50 -35.86 2.59 -10.44
CA SER A 50 -34.73 2.86 -11.30
C SER A 50 -33.68 1.78 -11.09
N LYS A 51 -32.92 1.51 -12.15
CA LYS A 51 -31.73 0.67 -12.02
C LYS A 51 -30.66 1.49 -11.28
N PRO A 52 -30.08 0.95 -10.20
CA PRO A 52 -29.02 1.65 -9.47
C PRO A 52 -27.82 1.84 -10.41
N THR A 53 -27.24 3.04 -10.40
CA THR A 53 -26.01 3.32 -11.15
C THR A 53 -24.85 3.47 -10.17
N VAL A 54 -24.22 2.35 -9.86
CA VAL A 54 -23.07 2.28 -8.96
C VAL A 54 -21.80 2.72 -9.69
N TYR A 55 -20.96 3.50 -9.00
CA TYR A 55 -19.66 3.88 -9.52
C TYR A 55 -18.60 3.91 -8.42
N PHE A 56 -17.36 3.71 -8.84
CA PHE A 56 -16.18 3.87 -8.01
C PHE A 56 -15.44 5.16 -8.37
N LYS A 57 -14.91 5.85 -7.37
CA LYS A 57 -14.10 7.05 -7.59
C LYS A 57 -13.04 7.21 -6.51
N CYS A 58 -11.86 7.65 -6.91
CA CYS A 58 -10.82 8.14 -6.01
C CYS A 58 -10.62 9.65 -6.17
N GLN A 59 -10.18 10.32 -5.11
CA GLN A 59 -9.80 11.73 -5.14
C GLN A 59 -8.68 11.96 -6.17
N GLY A 60 -8.91 12.94 -7.06
CA GLY A 60 -7.99 13.25 -8.17
C GLY A 60 -8.04 12.26 -9.33
N GLY A 61 -8.90 11.22 -9.27
CA GLY A 61 -9.14 10.26 -10.35
C GLY A 61 -10.46 10.51 -11.08
N ASN A 62 -10.63 9.81 -12.20
CA ASN A 62 -11.89 9.79 -12.93
C ASN A 62 -12.93 8.91 -12.19
N LYS A 63 -14.21 9.15 -12.50
CA LYS A 63 -15.32 8.31 -12.08
C LYS A 63 -15.41 7.09 -12.98
N THR A 64 -15.47 5.91 -12.41
CA THR A 64 -15.63 4.63 -13.12
C THR A 64 -17.00 4.05 -12.82
N LYS A 65 -17.89 4.04 -13.81
CA LYS A 65 -19.22 3.41 -13.66
C LYS A 65 -19.07 1.89 -13.73
N LEU A 66 -19.87 1.17 -12.96
CA LEU A 66 -19.92 -0.29 -12.95
C LEU A 66 -21.22 -0.74 -13.64
N PRO A 67 -21.26 -0.78 -14.99
CA PRO A 67 -22.49 -1.04 -15.75
C PRO A 67 -23.08 -2.44 -15.51
N ASP A 68 -22.24 -3.38 -15.07
CA ASP A 68 -22.62 -4.79 -14.86
C ASP A 68 -23.30 -5.02 -13.50
N VAL A 69 -23.10 -4.11 -12.54
CA VAL A 69 -23.64 -4.21 -11.17
C VAL A 69 -25.03 -3.55 -11.14
N GLN A 70 -26.08 -4.35 -11.30
CA GLN A 70 -27.45 -3.84 -11.50
C GLN A 70 -28.47 -4.26 -10.45
N LYS A 71 -28.11 -5.21 -9.57
CA LYS A 71 -29.03 -5.82 -8.60
C LYS A 71 -28.35 -6.04 -7.28
N GLU A 72 -29.10 -5.83 -6.20
CA GLU A 72 -28.68 -6.17 -4.85
C GLU A 72 -28.59 -7.69 -4.64
N HIS A 73 -27.80 -8.08 -3.65
CA HIS A 73 -27.64 -9.47 -3.18
C HIS A 73 -27.18 -10.46 -4.27
N VAL A 74 -26.57 -9.95 -5.35
CA VAL A 74 -25.95 -10.76 -6.40
C VAL A 74 -24.43 -10.56 -6.30
N LEU A 75 -23.70 -11.67 -6.34
CA LEU A 75 -22.25 -11.66 -6.48
C LEU A 75 -21.89 -11.47 -7.95
N TYR A 76 -21.23 -10.36 -8.24
CA TYR A 76 -20.59 -10.13 -9.53
C TYR A 76 -19.10 -10.41 -9.38
N SER A 77 -18.54 -11.17 -10.31
CA SER A 77 -17.11 -11.48 -10.40
C SER A 77 -16.60 -11.04 -11.75
N PHE A 78 -15.38 -10.51 -11.75
CA PHE A 78 -14.72 -9.85 -12.88
C PHE A 78 -13.35 -10.47 -13.08
N ASN A 79 -12.79 -10.34 -14.28
CA ASN A 79 -11.47 -10.87 -14.60
C ASN A 79 -10.42 -9.78 -14.91
N GLY A 80 -10.80 -8.51 -14.82
CA GLY A 80 -9.91 -7.38 -15.12
C GLY A 80 -9.85 -7.02 -16.60
N GLU A 81 -10.57 -7.73 -17.47
CA GLU A 81 -10.62 -7.46 -18.92
C GLU A 81 -11.80 -6.55 -19.31
N GLU A 82 -12.62 -6.12 -18.35
CA GLU A 82 -13.76 -5.25 -18.62
C GLU A 82 -13.29 -3.86 -19.08
N SER A 83 -14.02 -3.28 -20.02
CA SER A 83 -13.63 -2.01 -20.68
C SER A 83 -13.57 -0.80 -19.74
N TRP A 84 -14.13 -0.90 -18.54
CA TRP A 84 -14.12 0.12 -17.50
C TRP A 84 -13.04 -0.11 -16.43
N GLN A 85 -12.32 -1.23 -16.47
CA GLN A 85 -11.14 -1.46 -15.62
C GLN A 85 -9.90 -0.78 -16.24
N PRO A 86 -8.89 -0.41 -15.44
CA PRO A 86 -8.78 -0.56 -13.98
C PRO A 86 -9.56 0.51 -13.20
N LEU A 87 -9.79 0.25 -11.91
CA LEU A 87 -10.45 1.21 -11.03
C LEU A 87 -9.55 2.38 -10.66
N THR A 88 -8.28 2.11 -10.34
CA THR A 88 -7.29 3.13 -10.04
C THR A 88 -5.87 2.60 -10.18
N GLU A 89 -4.90 3.49 -10.00
CA GLU A 89 -3.48 3.22 -10.14
C GLU A 89 -2.68 3.97 -9.05
N PHE A 90 -1.80 3.29 -8.34
CA PHE A 90 -0.86 3.93 -7.43
C PHE A 90 0.44 4.26 -8.15
N LYS A 91 0.83 5.54 -8.10
CA LYS A 91 2.14 6.02 -8.58
C LYS A 91 3.17 6.18 -7.46
N SER A 92 2.77 5.90 -6.23
CA SER A 92 3.60 6.06 -5.04
C SER A 92 3.01 5.27 -3.87
N LYS A 93 3.71 5.27 -2.73
CA LYS A 93 3.23 4.68 -1.46
C LYS A 93 2.10 5.47 -0.80
N LYS A 94 1.66 6.60 -1.37
CA LYS A 94 0.59 7.42 -0.81
C LYS A 94 -0.77 6.76 -1.06
N CYS A 95 -1.58 6.69 0.00
CA CYS A 95 -2.96 6.25 -0.08
C CYS A 95 -3.82 7.24 -0.87
N LYS A 96 -4.92 6.74 -1.43
CA LYS A 96 -5.96 7.54 -2.06
C LYS A 96 -7.24 7.44 -1.26
N ARG A 97 -7.95 8.55 -1.11
CA ARG A 97 -9.33 8.53 -0.62
C ARG A 97 -10.25 8.10 -1.75
N CYS A 98 -10.91 6.96 -1.59
CA CYS A 98 -11.76 6.36 -2.61
C CYS A 98 -13.10 5.96 -2.02
N GLY A 99 -14.09 5.72 -2.86
CA GLY A 99 -15.42 5.31 -2.41
C GLY A 99 -16.25 4.66 -3.50
N PHE A 100 -17.29 3.97 -3.04
CA PHE A 100 -18.42 3.60 -3.87
C PHE A 100 -19.56 4.59 -3.65
N TYR A 101 -20.24 4.91 -4.75
CA TYR A 101 -21.30 5.89 -4.79
C TYR A 101 -22.43 5.39 -5.68
N GLU A 102 -23.61 5.91 -5.47
CA GLU A 102 -24.78 5.70 -6.30
C GLU A 102 -25.16 7.02 -6.95
N GLU A 103 -25.22 7.01 -8.28
CA GLU A 103 -25.54 8.21 -9.05
C GLU A 103 -27.03 8.52 -8.94
N ASP A 104 -27.38 9.72 -8.49
CA ASP A 104 -28.76 10.07 -8.18
C ASP A 104 -29.28 11.10 -9.20
N SER A 105 -30.44 10.85 -9.80
CA SER A 105 -30.93 11.72 -10.90
C SER A 105 -31.51 13.06 -10.41
N ILE A 106 -31.85 13.16 -9.11
CA ILE A 106 -32.63 14.28 -8.55
C ILE A 106 -31.93 14.93 -7.34
N LYS A 107 -31.11 14.19 -6.61
CA LYS A 107 -30.39 14.69 -5.42
C LYS A 107 -28.87 14.56 -5.63
N SER A 108 -28.11 14.91 -4.60
CA SER A 108 -26.70 14.57 -4.56
C SER A 108 -26.54 13.05 -4.50
N ASP A 109 -25.60 12.52 -5.29
CA ASP A 109 -25.19 11.12 -5.27
C ASP A 109 -25.05 10.57 -3.84
N ASP A 110 -25.68 9.43 -3.60
CA ASP A 110 -25.58 8.73 -2.33
C ASP A 110 -24.21 8.07 -2.20
N VAL A 111 -23.67 8.09 -0.98
CA VAL A 111 -22.35 7.54 -0.67
C VAL A 111 -22.54 6.21 0.06
N PHE A 112 -22.12 5.11 -0.56
CA PHE A 112 -22.07 3.81 0.12
C PHE A 112 -21.02 3.85 1.22
N GLU A 113 -19.79 4.22 0.86
CA GLU A 113 -18.69 4.45 1.79
C GLU A 113 -17.54 5.18 1.10
N GLU A 114 -16.86 6.07 1.83
CA GLU A 114 -15.54 6.59 1.47
C GLU A 114 -14.49 6.11 2.48
N TRP A 115 -13.35 5.62 2.00
CA TRP A 115 -12.24 5.16 2.83
C TRP A 115 -10.88 5.51 2.21
N GLU A 116 -9.81 5.28 2.97
CA GLU A 116 -8.44 5.40 2.45
C GLU A 116 -7.99 4.03 1.93
N LEU A 117 -7.78 3.95 0.62
CA LEU A 117 -7.23 2.80 -0.07
C LEU A 117 -5.72 2.99 -0.21
N CYS A 118 -4.95 2.10 0.40
CA CYS A 118 -3.49 2.15 0.43
C CYS A 118 -2.87 0.94 -0.30
N PRO A 119 -1.68 1.08 -0.93
CA PRO A 119 -0.93 -0.07 -1.44
C PRO A 119 -0.63 -1.12 -0.36
N SER A 120 -0.50 -0.69 0.89
CA SER A 120 -0.23 -1.57 2.03
C SER A 120 -1.41 -2.45 2.45
N ASP A 121 -2.62 -2.18 1.98
CA ASP A 121 -3.82 -2.94 2.36
C ASP A 121 -3.88 -4.32 1.69
N PHE A 122 -3.22 -4.45 0.54
CA PHE A 122 -3.05 -5.68 -0.23
C PHE A 122 -2.00 -6.59 0.43
N THR A 123 -2.39 -7.17 1.56
CA THR A 123 -1.50 -7.99 2.39
C THR A 123 -1.54 -9.47 2.07
N ALA A 124 -2.53 -9.90 1.28
CA ALA A 124 -2.67 -11.27 0.82
C ALA A 124 -1.58 -11.58 -0.23
N PRO A 125 -1.07 -12.83 -0.29
CA PRO A 125 0.02 -13.20 -1.20
C PRO A 125 -0.30 -13.04 -2.68
N ASP A 126 -1.57 -13.18 -3.03
CA ASP A 126 -2.17 -13.00 -4.36
C ASP A 126 -2.62 -11.56 -4.62
N GLY A 127 -2.29 -10.62 -3.73
CA GLY A 127 -2.63 -9.22 -3.90
C GLY A 127 -4.11 -8.93 -3.72
N GLU A 128 -4.84 -9.78 -3.00
CA GLU A 128 -6.24 -9.54 -2.64
C GLU A 128 -6.38 -8.53 -1.49
N TYR A 129 -7.38 -7.66 -1.61
CA TYR A 129 -7.87 -6.81 -0.54
C TYR A 129 -9.40 -6.81 -0.51
N VAL A 130 -9.98 -7.16 0.64
CA VAL A 130 -11.43 -7.17 0.84
C VAL A 130 -11.87 -5.95 1.63
N ARG A 131 -12.77 -5.14 1.06
CA ARG A 131 -13.49 -4.07 1.75
C ARG A 131 -14.91 -4.51 2.03
N TYR A 132 -15.26 -4.57 3.31
CA TYR A 132 -16.57 -4.99 3.76
C TYR A 132 -17.28 -3.91 4.58
N ASN A 133 -18.48 -3.54 4.14
CA ASN A 133 -19.42 -2.74 4.89
C ASN A 133 -20.74 -3.52 5.03
N LYS A 134 -21.02 -3.96 6.27
CA LYS A 134 -22.12 -4.87 6.61
C LYS A 134 -23.49 -4.49 6.06
N LYS A 135 -23.76 -3.20 5.82
CA LYS A 135 -25.09 -2.73 5.38
C LYS A 135 -25.13 -2.28 3.92
N GLU A 136 -23.97 -2.13 3.29
CA GLU A 136 -23.87 -1.44 2.00
C GLU A 136 -23.29 -2.37 0.94
N PHE A 137 -22.11 -2.95 1.17
CA PHE A 137 -21.45 -3.80 0.17
C PHE A 137 -20.38 -4.73 0.75
N ASN A 138 -19.95 -5.70 -0.06
CA ASN A 138 -18.71 -6.45 0.11
C ASN A 138 -17.97 -6.47 -1.23
N ALA A 139 -16.75 -5.95 -1.29
CA ALA A 139 -15.97 -5.84 -2.51
C ALA A 139 -14.56 -6.39 -2.32
N THR A 140 -14.09 -7.14 -3.30
CA THR A 140 -12.73 -7.63 -3.40
C THR A 140 -12.00 -6.90 -4.50
N PHE A 141 -10.82 -6.39 -4.18
CA PHE A 141 -9.90 -5.71 -5.09
C PHE A 141 -8.64 -6.54 -5.28
N LEU A 142 -8.01 -6.40 -6.43
CA LEU A 142 -6.72 -7.03 -6.73
C LEU A 142 -5.68 -5.97 -7.07
N CYS A 143 -4.46 -6.18 -6.57
CA CYS A 143 -3.26 -5.43 -6.95
C CYS A 143 -2.02 -6.31 -6.75
N LEU A 144 -1.54 -6.93 -7.82
CA LEU A 144 -0.41 -7.87 -7.77
C LEU A 144 0.89 -7.14 -7.43
N GLU A 145 1.09 -5.94 -7.96
CA GLU A 145 2.27 -5.13 -7.71
C GLU A 145 2.31 -4.60 -6.27
N CYS A 146 1.14 -4.46 -5.63
CA CYS A 146 1.03 -4.02 -4.24
C CYS A 146 1.62 -5.02 -3.23
N THR A 147 1.73 -6.30 -3.59
CA THR A 147 2.30 -7.34 -2.72
C THR A 147 3.75 -7.06 -2.33
N ALA A 148 4.54 -6.48 -3.25
CA ALA A 148 5.91 -6.07 -2.98
C ALA A 148 5.97 -4.97 -1.90
N TYR A 149 5.05 -4.00 -1.98
CA TYR A 149 4.93 -2.92 -1.01
C TYR A 149 4.54 -3.43 0.39
N SER A 150 3.56 -4.34 0.46
CA SER A 150 3.08 -4.87 1.74
C SER A 150 4.14 -5.75 2.43
N ASN A 151 4.88 -6.57 1.67
CA ASN A 151 5.97 -7.39 2.19
C ASN A 151 7.15 -6.53 2.69
N GLY A 152 7.54 -5.50 1.93
CA GLY A 152 8.56 -4.54 2.35
C GLY A 152 8.16 -3.79 3.64
N TYR A 153 6.89 -3.39 3.76
CA TYR A 153 6.37 -2.74 4.97
C TYR A 153 6.40 -3.67 6.19
N LYS A 154 5.96 -4.93 6.04
CA LYS A 154 6.01 -5.94 7.12
C LYS A 154 7.45 -6.18 7.59
N TYR A 155 8.40 -6.29 6.66
CA TYR A 155 9.83 -6.43 6.98
C TYR A 155 10.33 -5.22 7.78
N TRP A 156 10.07 -4.01 7.31
CA TRP A 156 10.48 -2.78 8.01
C TRP A 156 9.87 -2.67 9.41
N GLN A 157 8.57 -2.98 9.57
CA GLN A 157 7.91 -2.99 10.87
C GLN A 157 8.53 -4.03 11.83
N LYS A 158 8.89 -5.21 11.32
CA LYS A 158 9.60 -6.22 12.12
C LYS A 158 10.96 -5.68 12.58
N LYS A 159 11.75 -5.10 11.68
CA LYS A 159 13.06 -4.55 12.00
C LYS A 159 12.99 -3.44 13.05
N ARG A 160 12.00 -2.55 12.95
CA ARG A 160 11.77 -1.49 13.94
C ARG A 160 11.44 -2.06 15.32
N ARG A 161 10.59 -3.10 15.41
CA ARG A 161 10.29 -3.77 16.68
C ARG A 161 11.52 -4.40 17.33
N GLU A 162 12.37 -5.05 16.55
CA GLU A 162 13.65 -5.60 17.05
C GLU A 162 14.56 -4.50 17.61
N GLN A 163 14.64 -3.36 16.91
CA GLN A 163 15.43 -2.21 17.35
C GLN A 163 14.87 -1.58 18.63
N ASP A 164 13.55 -1.45 18.75
CA ASP A 164 12.89 -0.93 19.95
C ASP A 164 13.09 -1.87 21.15
N GLN A 165 13.01 -3.19 20.94
CA GLN A 165 13.32 -4.19 21.97
C GLN A 165 14.78 -4.13 22.43
N ALA A 166 15.73 -4.03 21.49
CA ALA A 166 17.14 -3.90 21.81
C ALA A 166 17.45 -2.60 22.55
N ARG A 167 16.77 -1.49 22.17
CA ARG A 167 16.88 -0.21 22.86
C ARG A 167 16.31 -0.27 24.27
N PHE A 168 15.22 -1.00 24.48
CA PHE A 168 14.62 -1.19 25.80
C PHE A 168 15.53 -2.02 26.72
N LEU A 169 16.12 -3.12 26.25
CA LEU A 169 17.00 -3.98 27.05
C LEU A 169 18.23 -3.22 27.58
N LYS A 170 18.82 -2.34 26.76
CA LYS A 170 19.94 -1.48 27.17
C LYS A 170 19.63 -0.57 28.37
N LEU A 171 18.37 -0.17 28.56
CA LEU A 171 18.00 0.68 29.69
C LEU A 171 18.10 -0.04 31.05
N PHE A 172 18.04 -1.38 31.05
CA PHE A 172 18.22 -2.17 32.26
C PHE A 172 19.71 -2.47 32.51
N GLU A 173 20.47 -2.73 31.45
CA GLU A 173 21.93 -2.88 31.55
C GLU A 173 22.61 -1.63 32.13
N ASP A 174 22.15 -0.43 31.74
CA ASP A 174 22.67 0.84 32.28
C ASP A 174 22.16 1.15 33.71
N GLY A 175 21.17 0.39 34.22
CA GLY A 175 20.54 0.61 35.54
C GLY A 175 21.11 -0.26 36.66
N ASP A 176 21.82 -1.35 36.32
CA ASP A 176 22.35 -2.33 37.28
C ASP A 176 23.74 -1.94 37.84
N ASP A 177 24.30 -0.78 37.45
CA ASP A 177 25.55 -0.20 38.00
C ASP A 177 25.34 0.63 39.30
N ILE A 178 24.21 0.50 40.00
CA ILE A 178 23.88 1.28 41.23
C ILE A 178 24.06 0.52 42.56
N GLU A 179 24.36 -0.78 42.57
CA GLU A 179 24.66 -1.49 43.81
C GLU A 179 26.17 -1.48 44.14
N ASP A 180 26.72 -0.35 44.61
CA ASP A 180 28.06 -0.32 45.26
C ASP A 180 28.35 0.97 46.09
N GLU A 181 27.38 1.56 46.82
CA GLU A 181 27.69 2.56 47.88
C GLU A 181 26.72 2.51 49.08
N LEU A 182 26.66 1.37 49.78
CA LEU A 182 26.20 1.35 51.18
C LEU A 182 27.32 0.85 52.08
N GLY A 183 28.28 1.73 52.37
CA GLY A 183 29.33 1.55 53.35
C GLY A 183 28.75 1.52 54.77
N LEU A 184 28.32 0.34 55.23
CA LEU A 184 27.97 0.07 56.61
C LEU A 184 29.14 -0.66 57.26
N ASN A 185 30.06 0.10 57.87
CA ASN A 185 31.03 -0.43 58.83
C ASN A 185 30.81 0.27 60.19
N ASP A 186 30.65 -0.59 61.19
CA ASP A 186 30.23 -0.32 62.56
C ASP A 186 31.02 0.74 63.33
N VAL A 187 30.28 1.42 64.20
CA VAL A 187 30.74 2.26 65.31
C VAL A 187 31.38 1.37 66.39
N ILE A 188 32.60 1.72 66.83
CA ILE A 188 33.21 1.24 68.09
C ILE A 188 32.71 2.11 69.24
#